data_AF-A0A6J4VFQ0-F1
#
_entry.id   AF-A0A6J4VFQ0-F1
#
_cell.length_a   1.000
_cell.length_b   1.000
_cell.length_c   1.000
_cell.angle_alpha   90.00
_cell.angle_beta   90.00
_cell.angle_gamma   90.00
#
_symmetry.space_group_name_H-M   'P 1'
#
loop_
_entity.id
_entity.type
_entity.pdbx_description
1 polymer ?
#
loop_
_entity_poly.entity_id
_entity_poly.type
_entity_poly.pdbx_seq_one_letter_code
_entity_poly.pdbx_strand_id
1 'polypeptide(L)'
;MGREAGAAVSRPVPLRTPHSALRIRFERPLLLLLGLYLLTLPLVTHDIRASDEIEYYAYLRSLAFDRDLDFRNEYEHFFNRAPRKYTENGFKRTFLDTATPTGKRPNFGPIGTALLWSPFFAAGHLVAVGANALGAGVAADGYSKPYLWAITFGSALLALAGLVLAYRLARALVGSAAAFWATLTIWLATPTIFYAHLAPGYSHAASLFAVGLFLTLWARWRDDLTTPRAAVIGAAGGIVAMVREQDALFLAVPVVYAGLGLVGWGVGRGPFAPLRGGAWGRGRVGLALAPELVRTVRNLAAMAAAAILTFVPQLLTYRVLNGNWRPNKDVSDKMNLIPPHFWQVVLSPSHGLLFWSPIVVVAVVGLALLIRRNPRLGLALLAGFVLTWYINGAIKTWTTMG
;
A
#
# COMPACT_ATOMS: atom_id res chain seq x y z
N MET A 1 -13.07 -61.90 -22.75
CA MET A 1 -14.04 -60.79 -22.58
C MET A 1 -13.47 -59.84 -21.52
N GLY A 2 -12.86 -58.75 -21.97
CA GLY A 2 -12.13 -57.81 -21.12
C GLY A 2 -13.06 -56.86 -20.35
N ARG A 3 -12.73 -56.61 -19.08
CA ARG A 3 -13.36 -55.60 -18.24
C ARG A 3 -12.69 -54.25 -18.51
N GLU A 4 -13.41 -53.30 -19.10
CA GLU A 4 -12.98 -51.91 -19.17
C GLU A 4 -13.25 -51.22 -17.82
N ALA A 5 -12.18 -50.87 -17.12
CA ALA A 5 -12.22 -49.97 -15.98
C ALA A 5 -12.36 -48.53 -16.50
N GLY A 6 -13.56 -47.96 -16.38
CA GLY A 6 -13.82 -46.57 -16.68
C GLY A 6 -13.03 -45.65 -15.74
N ALA A 7 -11.97 -45.05 -16.25
CA ALA A 7 -11.23 -43.99 -15.56
C ALA A 7 -12.17 -42.79 -15.34
N ALA A 8 -12.50 -42.52 -14.07
CA ALA A 8 -13.20 -41.32 -13.67
C ALA A 8 -12.32 -40.09 -13.98
N VAL A 9 -12.55 -39.48 -15.15
CA VAL A 9 -11.97 -38.19 -15.52
C VAL A 9 -12.44 -37.16 -14.49
N SER A 10 -11.55 -36.81 -13.57
CA SER A 10 -11.76 -35.72 -12.61
C SER A 10 -12.02 -34.44 -13.39
N ARG A 11 -13.28 -34.00 -13.45
CA ARG A 11 -13.66 -32.73 -14.06
C ARG A 11 -12.92 -31.62 -13.30
N PRO A 12 -12.19 -30.71 -13.99
CA PRO A 12 -11.59 -29.57 -13.31
C PRO A 12 -12.70 -28.72 -12.68
N VAL A 13 -12.59 -28.47 -11.39
CA VAL A 13 -13.49 -27.56 -10.66
C VAL A 13 -13.39 -26.19 -11.34
N PRO A 14 -14.49 -25.62 -11.87
CA PRO A 14 -14.44 -24.32 -12.51
C PRO A 14 -14.02 -23.27 -11.46
N LEU A 15 -12.90 -22.58 -11.72
CA LEU A 15 -12.49 -21.44 -10.92
C LEU A 15 -13.63 -20.41 -10.96
N ARG A 16 -14.24 -20.19 -9.79
CA ARG A 16 -15.32 -19.24 -9.57
C ARG A 16 -14.98 -17.90 -10.22
N THR A 17 -15.96 -17.31 -10.91
CA THR A 17 -15.84 -15.95 -11.46
C THR A 17 -15.27 -14.99 -10.39
N PRO A 18 -14.35 -14.07 -10.75
CA PRO A 18 -13.65 -13.22 -9.78
C PRO A 18 -14.60 -12.46 -8.86
N HIS A 19 -15.81 -12.13 -9.32
CA HIS A 19 -16.85 -11.48 -8.54
C HIS A 19 -17.35 -12.28 -7.33
N SER A 20 -17.39 -13.62 -7.39
CA SER A 20 -17.87 -14.45 -6.27
C SER A 20 -16.73 -14.86 -5.33
N ALA A 21 -15.50 -14.96 -5.83
CA ALA A 21 -14.31 -15.23 -5.03
C ALA A 21 -13.93 -14.04 -4.14
N LEU A 22 -14.18 -12.81 -4.59
CA LEU A 22 -13.92 -11.59 -3.83
C LEU A 22 -15.08 -11.17 -2.90
N ARG A 23 -16.13 -11.97 -2.66
CA ARG A 23 -17.15 -11.64 -1.64
C ARG A 23 -16.63 -11.95 -0.23
N ILE A 24 -17.02 -11.15 0.77
CA ILE A 24 -16.72 -11.48 2.18
C ILE A 24 -17.49 -12.76 2.51
N ARG A 25 -16.74 -13.83 2.79
CA ARG A 25 -17.26 -15.05 3.39
C ARG A 25 -16.41 -15.30 4.63
N PHE A 26 -17.06 -15.37 5.78
CA PHE A 26 -16.42 -15.73 7.04
C PHE A 26 -16.13 -17.24 7.03
N GLU A 27 -15.10 -17.61 6.28
CA GLU A 27 -14.60 -18.98 6.20
C GLU A 27 -13.64 -19.23 7.36
N ARG A 28 -13.53 -20.49 7.80
CA ARG A 28 -12.66 -20.87 8.93
C ARG A 28 -11.24 -20.29 8.83
N PRO A 29 -10.53 -20.32 7.66
CA PRO A 29 -9.18 -19.77 7.59
C PRO A 29 -9.13 -18.25 7.79
N LEU A 30 -10.14 -17.51 7.32
CA LEU A 30 -10.22 -16.07 7.56
C LEU A 30 -10.47 -15.78 9.04
N LEU A 31 -11.40 -16.52 9.68
CA LEU A 31 -11.66 -16.38 11.11
C LEU A 31 -10.44 -16.71 11.96
N LEU A 32 -9.67 -17.73 11.58
CA LEU A 32 -8.39 -18.05 12.23
C LEU A 32 -7.37 -16.93 12.05
N LEU A 33 -7.23 -16.36 10.84
CA LEU A 33 -6.34 -15.23 10.60
C LEU A 33 -6.72 -14.03 11.46
N LEU A 34 -8.01 -13.70 11.54
CA LEU A 34 -8.53 -12.63 12.39
C LEU A 34 -8.25 -12.92 13.87
N GLY A 35 -8.55 -14.13 14.34
CA GLY A 35 -8.31 -14.53 15.73
C GLY A 35 -6.84 -14.44 16.11
N LEU A 36 -5.93 -14.94 15.26
CA LEU A 36 -4.49 -14.83 15.47
C LEU A 36 -4.01 -13.38 15.51
N TYR A 37 -4.54 -12.51 14.64
CA TYR A 37 -4.21 -11.08 14.66
C TYR A 37 -4.74 -10.38 15.91
N LEU A 38 -5.94 -10.71 16.37
CA LEU A 38 -6.48 -10.15 17.61
C LEU A 38 -5.62 -10.53 18.82
N LEU A 39 -5.07 -11.75 18.84
CA LEU A 39 -4.15 -12.21 19.88
C LEU A 39 -2.82 -11.45 19.90
N THR A 40 -2.41 -10.80 18.80
CA THR A 40 -1.19 -9.99 18.75
C THR A 40 -1.40 -8.51 19.08
N LEU A 41 -2.65 -8.04 19.21
CA LEU A 41 -2.93 -6.64 19.56
C LEU A 41 -2.24 -6.15 20.85
N PRO A 42 -2.05 -6.97 21.91
CA PRO A 42 -1.27 -6.56 23.08
C PRO A 42 0.20 -6.23 22.79
N LEU A 43 0.75 -6.65 21.64
CA LEU A 43 2.11 -6.32 21.21
C LEU A 43 2.21 -4.92 20.58
N VAL A 44 1.09 -4.26 20.31
CA VAL A 44 1.07 -2.93 19.68
C VAL A 44 1.69 -1.92 20.64
N THR A 45 2.76 -1.26 20.20
CA THR A 45 3.38 -0.15 20.95
C THR A 45 2.51 1.09 20.80
N HIS A 46 2.33 1.84 21.90
CA HIS A 46 1.38 2.95 21.96
C HIS A 46 2.04 4.33 21.99
N ASP A 47 3.14 4.49 21.27
CA ASP A 47 3.93 5.71 21.32
C ASP A 47 4.48 6.10 19.94
N ILE A 48 4.70 7.40 19.76
CA ILE A 48 5.28 8.02 18.57
C ILE A 48 6.65 8.55 18.98
N ARG A 49 7.71 7.99 18.39
CA ARG A 49 9.10 8.14 18.86
C ARG A 49 10.13 8.31 17.76
N ALA A 50 9.90 7.76 16.56
CA ALA A 50 10.86 7.91 15.46
C ALA A 50 10.55 9.17 14.64
N SER A 51 11.55 9.66 13.91
CA SER A 51 11.44 10.90 13.11
C SER A 51 10.26 10.82 12.14
N ASP A 52 10.20 9.76 11.33
CA ASP A 52 9.12 9.51 10.37
C ASP A 52 7.74 9.50 11.05
N GLU A 53 7.63 8.85 12.21
CA GLU A 53 6.36 8.75 12.95
C GLU A 53 5.85 10.13 13.37
N ILE A 54 6.77 10.99 13.83
CA ILE A 54 6.48 12.37 14.21
C ILE A 54 6.04 13.18 12.98
N GLU A 55 6.69 13.01 11.84
CA GLU A 55 6.36 13.72 10.59
C GLU A 55 4.93 13.40 10.11
N TYR A 56 4.54 12.13 10.10
CA TYR A 56 3.16 11.74 9.75
C TYR A 56 2.15 12.24 10.77
N TYR A 57 2.46 12.15 12.07
CA TYR A 57 1.57 12.58 13.15
C TYR A 57 1.36 14.10 13.16
N ALA A 58 2.39 14.88 12.83
CA ALA A 58 2.37 16.34 12.92
C ALA A 58 1.23 16.94 12.07
N TYR A 59 0.95 16.38 10.89
CA TYR A 59 -0.19 16.80 10.07
C TYR A 59 -1.52 16.74 10.81
N LEU A 60 -1.79 15.68 11.57
CA LEU A 60 -3.05 15.50 12.29
C LEU A 60 -3.24 16.60 13.33
N ARG A 61 -2.24 16.77 14.19
CA ARG A 61 -2.32 17.68 15.33
C ARG A 61 -2.31 19.14 14.86
N SER A 62 -1.40 19.51 13.96
CA SER A 62 -1.31 20.89 13.42
C SER A 62 -2.60 21.28 12.68
N LEU A 63 -3.16 20.42 11.83
CA LEU A 63 -4.43 20.74 11.14
C LEU A 63 -5.64 20.79 12.08
N ALA A 64 -5.72 19.88 13.05
CA ALA A 64 -6.86 19.81 13.95
C ALA A 64 -6.90 20.94 14.98
N PHE A 65 -5.74 21.36 15.49
CA PHE A 65 -5.63 22.32 16.58
C PHE A 65 -5.20 23.71 16.11
N ASP A 66 -4.16 23.80 15.29
CA ASP A 66 -3.56 25.08 14.89
C ASP A 66 -4.10 25.60 13.55
N ARG A 67 -4.70 24.71 12.75
CA ARG A 67 -5.28 24.98 11.42
C ARG A 67 -4.26 25.52 10.42
N ASP A 68 -3.03 25.04 10.52
CA ASP A 68 -1.95 25.39 9.61
C ASP A 68 -1.16 24.15 9.16
N LEU A 69 -0.04 24.42 8.46
CA LEU A 69 1.00 23.44 8.18
C LEU A 69 2.32 24.02 8.67
N ASP A 70 2.38 24.41 9.94
CA ASP A 70 3.63 24.71 10.64
C ASP A 70 3.85 23.69 11.74
N PHE A 71 4.89 22.86 11.58
CA PHE A 71 5.10 21.73 12.49
C PHE A 71 6.05 22.05 13.65
N ARG A 72 6.38 23.33 13.86
CA ARG A 72 7.42 23.74 14.81
C ARG A 72 7.10 23.27 16.23
N ASN A 73 5.90 23.56 16.71
CA ASN A 73 5.43 23.20 18.04
C ASN A 73 5.27 21.68 18.20
N GLU A 74 4.87 20.94 17.17
CA GLU A 74 4.86 19.47 17.17
C GLU A 74 6.27 18.93 17.35
N TYR A 75 7.21 19.42 16.54
CA TYR A 75 8.59 18.96 16.59
C TYR A 75 9.28 19.34 17.91
N GLU A 76 9.01 20.53 18.44
CA GLU A 76 9.49 20.96 19.77
C GLU A 76 8.89 20.09 20.87
N HIS A 77 7.59 19.78 20.82
CA HIS A 77 6.93 18.89 21.77
C HIS A 77 7.63 17.53 21.82
N PHE A 78 7.78 16.85 20.67
CA PHE A 78 8.42 15.54 20.64
C PHE A 78 9.91 15.60 20.99
N PHE A 79 10.63 16.62 20.54
CA PHE A 79 12.03 16.84 20.90
C PHE A 79 12.19 16.94 22.43
N ASN A 80 11.34 17.72 23.09
CA ASN A 80 11.38 17.95 24.54
C ASN A 80 11.08 16.69 25.36
N ARG A 81 10.45 15.65 24.79
CA ARG A 81 10.27 14.35 25.46
C ARG A 81 11.59 13.59 25.64
N ALA A 82 12.57 13.78 24.75
CA ALA A 82 13.88 13.13 24.85
C ALA A 82 15.00 13.93 24.13
N PRO A 83 15.42 15.10 24.64
CA PRO A 83 16.29 16.03 23.91
C PRO A 83 17.63 15.43 23.46
N ARG A 84 18.24 14.62 24.33
CA ARG A 84 19.50 13.93 24.03
C ARG A 84 19.37 12.99 22.83
N LYS A 85 18.35 12.12 22.83
CA LYS A 85 18.06 11.18 21.74
C LYS A 85 17.88 11.91 20.40
N TYR A 86 17.06 12.96 20.39
CA TYR A 86 16.72 13.69 19.17
C TYR A 86 17.82 14.64 18.69
N THR A 87 18.80 14.94 19.54
CA THR A 87 20.04 15.61 19.13
C THR A 87 21.00 14.60 18.50
N GLU A 88 21.24 13.46 19.17
CA GLU A 88 22.16 12.42 18.72
C GLU A 88 21.74 11.76 17.40
N ASN A 89 20.44 11.53 17.19
CA ASN A 89 19.93 10.93 15.95
C ASN A 89 19.75 11.94 14.80
N GLY A 90 20.07 13.22 15.01
CA GLY A 90 20.00 14.28 14.01
C GLY A 90 18.61 14.90 13.79
N PHE A 91 17.55 14.48 14.49
CA PHE A 91 16.20 15.03 14.35
C PHE A 91 16.17 16.55 14.55
N LYS A 92 16.80 17.07 15.62
CA LYS A 92 16.86 18.51 15.87
C LYS A 92 17.49 19.26 14.71
N ARG A 93 18.64 18.79 14.23
CA ARG A 93 19.37 19.41 13.11
C ARG A 93 18.50 19.47 11.85
N THR A 94 17.82 18.38 11.53
CA THR A 94 17.01 18.26 10.32
C THR A 94 15.68 19.02 10.42
N PHE A 95 14.95 18.89 11.51
CA PHE A 95 13.55 19.33 11.60
C PHE A 95 13.34 20.60 12.43
N LEU A 96 14.25 20.95 13.33
CA LEU A 96 14.15 22.16 14.18
C LEU A 96 15.14 23.26 13.79
N ASP A 97 16.34 22.90 13.34
CA ASP A 97 17.38 23.89 13.00
C ASP A 97 17.32 24.30 11.52
N THR A 98 16.62 23.54 10.68
CA THR A 98 16.44 23.84 9.26
C THR A 98 15.08 24.51 9.01
N ALA A 99 15.02 25.34 7.97
CA ALA A 99 13.79 25.92 7.46
C ALA A 99 13.70 25.70 5.94
N THR A 100 12.48 25.52 5.45
CA THR A 100 12.18 25.49 4.02
C THR A 100 12.23 26.90 3.42
N PRO A 101 12.18 27.05 2.08
CA PRO A 101 12.11 28.37 1.44
C PRO A 101 10.92 29.23 1.89
N THR A 102 9.87 28.65 2.46
CA THR A 102 8.70 29.38 2.99
C THR A 102 8.85 29.72 4.49
N GLY A 103 9.99 29.43 5.11
CA GLY A 103 10.27 29.69 6.52
C GLY A 103 9.70 28.66 7.50
N LYS A 104 9.09 27.59 6.98
CA LYS A 104 8.47 26.51 7.77
C LYS A 104 9.46 25.40 8.09
N ARG A 105 9.11 24.52 9.04
CA ARG A 105 9.92 23.33 9.31
C ARG A 105 9.74 22.30 8.18
N PRO A 106 10.81 21.62 7.74
CA PRO A 106 10.69 20.60 6.71
C PRO A 106 9.83 19.43 7.21
N ASN A 107 9.12 18.79 6.30
CA ASN A 107 8.43 17.53 6.51
C ASN A 107 8.59 16.73 5.21
N PHE A 108 9.16 15.54 5.33
CA PHE A 108 9.43 14.61 4.24
C PHE A 108 8.31 13.58 4.08
N GLY A 109 7.50 13.39 5.12
CA GLY A 109 6.35 12.50 5.11
C GLY A 109 5.20 13.03 4.26
N PRO A 110 4.60 12.20 3.39
CA PRO A 110 3.32 12.50 2.75
C PRO A 110 2.16 12.59 3.74
N ILE A 111 1.13 13.38 3.40
CA ILE A 111 -0.05 13.62 4.24
C ILE A 111 -1.01 12.42 4.28
N GLY A 112 -0.92 11.46 3.34
CA GLY A 112 -1.94 10.42 3.18
C GLY A 112 -2.09 9.50 4.39
N THR A 113 -1.00 9.20 5.08
CA THR A 113 -1.05 8.43 6.34
C THR A 113 -1.88 9.17 7.40
N ALA A 114 -1.66 10.47 7.56
CA ALA A 114 -2.44 11.31 8.46
C ALA A 114 -3.93 11.32 8.09
N LEU A 115 -4.26 11.39 6.80
CA LEU A 115 -5.66 11.35 6.36
C LEU A 115 -6.33 10.01 6.70
N LEU A 116 -5.66 8.89 6.48
CA LEU A 116 -6.18 7.57 6.86
C LEU A 116 -6.29 7.37 8.37
N TRP A 117 -5.46 8.07 9.13
CA TRP A 117 -5.48 8.09 10.58
C TRP A 117 -6.52 9.03 11.20
N SER A 118 -6.97 10.05 10.46
CA SER A 118 -7.91 11.07 10.96
C SER A 118 -9.17 10.53 11.66
N PRO A 119 -9.86 9.45 11.21
CA PRO A 119 -11.00 8.91 11.97
C PRO A 119 -10.59 8.34 13.33
N PHE A 120 -9.41 7.73 13.43
CA PHE A 120 -8.89 7.21 14.70
C PHE A 120 -8.44 8.34 15.60
N PHE A 121 -7.78 9.37 15.05
CA PHE A 121 -7.43 10.58 15.79
C PHE A 121 -8.67 11.24 16.41
N ALA A 122 -9.75 11.38 15.62
CA ALA A 122 -11.02 11.94 16.09
C ALA A 122 -11.66 11.08 17.19
N ALA A 123 -11.60 9.75 17.08
CA ALA A 123 -12.04 8.86 18.15
C ALA A 123 -11.21 9.07 19.44
N GLY A 124 -9.88 9.21 19.32
CA GLY A 124 -9.00 9.55 20.44
C GLY A 124 -9.36 10.89 21.08
N HIS A 125 -9.70 11.91 20.27
CA HIS A 125 -10.17 13.20 20.75
C HIS A 125 -11.45 13.07 21.58
N LEU A 126 -12.46 12.35 21.08
CA LEU A 126 -13.72 12.13 21.79
C LEU A 126 -13.50 11.40 23.11
N VAL A 127 -12.60 10.42 23.15
CA VAL A 127 -12.23 9.72 24.38
C VAL A 127 -11.56 10.67 25.38
N ALA A 128 -10.62 11.51 24.94
CA ALA A 128 -9.97 12.51 25.80
C ALA A 128 -10.98 13.51 26.39
N VAL A 129 -11.87 14.06 25.55
CA VAL A 129 -12.91 15.01 25.98
C VAL A 129 -13.89 14.35 26.95
N GLY A 130 -14.35 13.13 26.64
CA GLY A 130 -15.25 12.37 27.51
C GLY A 130 -14.63 12.04 28.87
N ALA A 131 -13.36 11.60 28.88
CA ALA A 131 -12.63 11.35 30.12
C ALA A 131 -12.47 12.62 30.96
N ASN A 132 -12.17 13.75 30.32
CA ASN A 132 -12.08 15.03 31.01
C ASN A 132 -13.43 15.48 31.58
N ALA A 133 -14.53 15.28 30.85
CA ALA A 133 -15.89 15.56 31.32
C ALA A 133 -16.29 14.69 32.52
N LEU A 134 -15.70 13.50 32.67
CA LEU A 134 -15.86 12.61 33.82
C LEU A 134 -14.88 12.93 34.98
N GLY A 135 -14.12 14.02 34.89
CA GLY A 135 -13.20 14.46 35.95
C GLY A 135 -11.85 13.75 35.96
N ALA A 136 -11.48 13.00 34.91
CA ALA A 136 -10.22 12.25 34.85
C ALA A 136 -8.97 13.11 34.53
N GLY A 137 -9.15 14.42 34.25
CA GLY A 137 -8.04 15.35 34.01
C GLY A 137 -7.19 15.03 32.78
N VAL A 138 -7.77 14.40 31.76
CA VAL A 138 -7.06 14.03 30.52
C VAL A 138 -7.01 15.22 29.57
N ALA A 139 -5.80 15.64 29.17
CA ALA A 139 -5.63 16.74 28.23
C ALA A 139 -6.22 16.41 26.85
N ALA A 140 -7.01 17.32 26.28
CA ALA A 140 -7.55 17.21 24.94
C ALA A 140 -6.72 18.06 23.95
N ASP A 141 -5.42 17.76 23.85
CA ASP A 141 -4.40 18.60 23.20
C ASP A 141 -3.78 17.97 21.93
N GLY A 142 -4.20 16.75 21.58
CA GLY A 142 -3.62 16.00 20.49
C GLY A 142 -2.29 15.31 20.83
N TYR A 143 -1.87 15.23 22.09
CA TYR A 143 -0.65 14.54 22.51
C TYR A 143 -0.88 13.52 23.62
N SER A 144 -1.99 13.64 24.36
CA SER A 144 -2.33 12.70 25.43
C SER A 144 -2.56 11.26 24.94
N LYS A 145 -2.50 10.31 25.88
CA LYS A 145 -2.58 8.86 25.61
C LYS A 145 -3.74 8.46 24.67
N PRO A 146 -4.99 8.97 24.82
CA PRO A 146 -6.09 8.61 23.91
C PRO A 146 -5.78 8.82 22.43
N TYR A 147 -5.06 9.88 22.05
CA TYR A 147 -4.70 10.15 20.66
C TYR A 147 -3.64 9.16 20.15
N LEU A 148 -2.53 9.01 20.89
CA LEU A 148 -1.44 8.12 20.51
C LEU A 148 -1.92 6.65 20.44
N TRP A 149 -2.75 6.22 21.39
CA TRP A 149 -3.31 4.87 21.41
C TRP A 149 -4.25 4.66 20.24
N ALA A 150 -5.17 5.59 19.97
CA ALA A 150 -6.11 5.45 18.87
C ALA A 150 -5.39 5.35 17.51
N ILE A 151 -4.33 6.13 17.31
CA ILE A 151 -3.52 6.10 16.07
C ILE A 151 -2.77 4.79 15.92
N THR A 152 -2.08 4.33 16.98
CA THR A 152 -1.29 3.09 16.92
C THR A 152 -2.17 1.86 16.73
N PHE A 153 -3.34 1.80 17.39
CA PHE A 153 -4.36 0.79 17.07
C PHE A 153 -4.97 0.98 15.69
N GLY A 154 -5.16 2.22 15.22
CA GLY A 154 -5.61 2.54 13.88
C GLY A 154 -4.70 1.95 12.81
N SER A 155 -3.38 2.09 12.97
CA SER A 155 -2.39 1.42 12.12
C SER A 155 -2.49 -0.10 12.17
N ALA A 156 -2.63 -0.70 13.35
CA ALA A 156 -2.84 -2.16 13.46
C ALA A 156 -4.12 -2.59 12.71
N LEU A 157 -5.22 -1.84 12.83
CA LEU A 157 -6.45 -2.12 12.10
C LEU A 157 -6.30 -1.95 10.58
N LEU A 158 -5.56 -0.94 10.12
CA LEU A 158 -5.23 -0.77 8.70
C LEU A 158 -4.38 -1.94 8.19
N ALA A 159 -3.35 -2.37 8.94
CA ALA A 159 -2.54 -3.53 8.60
C ALA A 159 -3.39 -4.80 8.50
N LEU A 160 -4.29 -5.04 9.47
CA LEU A 160 -5.24 -6.16 9.42
C LEU A 160 -6.13 -6.10 8.18
N ALA A 161 -6.70 -4.93 7.88
CA ALA A 161 -7.52 -4.74 6.69
C ALA A 161 -6.73 -5.05 5.40
N GLY A 162 -5.48 -4.57 5.31
CA GLY A 162 -4.56 -4.88 4.22
C GLY A 162 -4.27 -6.38 4.07
N LEU A 163 -3.99 -7.08 5.18
CA LEU A 163 -3.77 -8.53 5.20
C LEU A 163 -5.02 -9.30 4.76
N VAL A 164 -6.21 -8.89 5.19
CA VAL A 164 -7.48 -9.50 4.77
C VAL A 164 -7.72 -9.30 3.27
N LEU A 165 -7.39 -8.13 2.72
CA LEU A 165 -7.47 -7.86 1.28
C LEU A 165 -6.48 -8.71 0.49
N ALA A 166 -5.23 -8.81 0.97
CA ALA A 166 -4.20 -9.68 0.39
C ALA A 166 -4.63 -11.16 0.40
N TYR A 167 -5.17 -11.65 1.53
CA TYR A 167 -5.74 -12.99 1.65
C TYR A 167 -6.84 -13.23 0.61
N ARG A 168 -7.75 -12.29 0.42
CA ARG A 168 -8.86 -12.43 -0.55
C ARG A 168 -8.37 -12.48 -1.99
N LEU A 169 -7.39 -11.65 -2.34
CA LEU A 169 -6.74 -11.66 -3.63
C LEU A 169 -6.03 -13.00 -3.88
N ALA A 170 -5.23 -13.47 -2.92
CA ALA A 170 -4.56 -14.76 -3.02
C ALA A 170 -5.55 -15.93 -3.10
N ARG A 171 -6.61 -15.91 -2.27
CA ARG A 171 -7.65 -16.96 -2.25
C ARG A 171 -8.35 -17.10 -3.59
N ALA A 172 -8.56 -15.99 -4.30
CA ALA A 172 -9.15 -16.02 -5.64
C ALA A 172 -8.25 -16.71 -6.69
N LEU A 173 -6.94 -16.84 -6.42
CA LEU A 173 -5.96 -17.46 -7.33
C LEU A 173 -5.64 -18.92 -6.96
N VAL A 174 -5.52 -19.22 -5.65
CA VAL A 174 -4.97 -20.51 -5.18
C VAL A 174 -5.83 -21.23 -4.14
N GLY A 175 -7.01 -20.71 -3.80
CA GLY A 175 -7.89 -21.29 -2.78
C GLY A 175 -7.56 -20.85 -1.35
N SER A 176 -8.45 -21.17 -0.40
CA SER A 176 -8.46 -20.58 0.94
C SER A 176 -7.32 -21.05 1.86
N ALA A 177 -6.91 -22.32 1.78
CA ALA A 177 -5.84 -22.86 2.61
C ALA A 177 -4.46 -22.29 2.22
N ALA A 178 -4.12 -22.31 0.93
CA ALA A 178 -2.87 -21.75 0.43
C ALA A 178 -2.79 -20.23 0.66
N ALA A 179 -3.91 -19.51 0.47
CA ALA A 179 -3.97 -18.08 0.76
C ALA A 179 -3.78 -17.77 2.25
N PHE A 180 -4.35 -18.60 3.14
CA PHE A 180 -4.17 -18.42 4.58
C PHE A 180 -2.69 -18.52 4.97
N TRP A 181 -2.02 -19.60 4.56
CA TRP A 181 -0.60 -19.77 4.85
C TRP A 181 0.26 -18.70 4.18
N ALA A 182 -0.04 -18.32 2.94
CA ALA A 182 0.69 -17.23 2.28
C ALA A 182 0.57 -15.91 3.05
N THR A 183 -0.65 -15.52 3.45
CA THR A 183 -0.87 -14.28 4.21
C THR A 183 -0.26 -14.35 5.60
N LEU A 184 -0.41 -15.48 6.30
CA LEU A 184 0.15 -15.67 7.64
C LEU A 184 1.68 -15.58 7.62
N THR A 185 2.34 -16.25 6.68
CA THR A 185 3.81 -16.23 6.61
C THR A 185 4.33 -14.88 6.14
N ILE A 186 3.67 -14.20 5.18
CA ILE A 186 4.05 -12.82 4.82
C ILE A 186 3.89 -11.89 6.02
N TRP A 187 2.81 -12.02 6.79
CA TRP A 187 2.63 -11.18 7.97
C TRP A 187 3.74 -11.40 9.01
N LEU A 188 4.02 -12.65 9.38
CA LEU A 188 4.90 -12.97 10.50
C LEU A 188 6.39 -13.05 10.14
N ALA A 189 6.74 -13.29 8.87
CA ALA A 189 8.13 -13.48 8.42
C ALA A 189 8.63 -12.37 7.49
N THR A 190 8.02 -11.18 7.56
CA THR A 190 8.49 -9.96 6.89
C THR A 190 8.38 -8.76 7.85
N PRO A 191 8.90 -7.57 7.50
CA PRO A 191 8.74 -6.36 8.31
C PRO A 191 7.28 -5.95 8.58
N THR A 192 6.30 -6.59 7.93
CA THR A 192 4.88 -6.35 8.16
C THR A 192 4.51 -6.45 9.64
N ILE A 193 4.99 -7.45 10.38
CA ILE A 193 4.71 -7.57 11.82
C ILE A 193 5.30 -6.39 12.60
N PHE A 194 6.54 -5.99 12.28
CA PHE A 194 7.24 -4.89 12.93
C PHE A 194 6.47 -3.58 12.75
N TYR A 195 6.10 -3.22 11.54
CA TYR A 195 5.37 -1.98 11.27
C TYR A 195 3.89 -2.02 11.68
N ALA A 196 3.31 -3.20 11.82
CA ALA A 196 1.94 -3.33 12.32
C ALA A 196 1.85 -3.24 13.86
N HIS A 197 2.90 -3.63 14.59
CA HIS A 197 2.86 -3.76 16.05
C HIS A 197 3.93 -2.96 16.79
N LEU A 198 5.20 -3.02 16.37
CA LEU A 198 6.31 -2.42 17.11
C LEU A 198 6.59 -0.97 16.71
N ALA A 199 6.39 -0.62 15.45
CA ALA A 199 6.51 0.73 14.92
C ALA A 199 5.25 1.18 14.14
N PRO A 200 4.07 1.16 14.79
CA PRO A 200 2.78 1.46 14.14
C PRO A 200 2.63 2.93 13.74
N GLY A 201 3.52 3.82 14.19
CA GLY A 201 3.56 5.22 13.74
C GLY A 201 4.14 5.42 12.34
N TYR A 202 4.59 4.37 11.66
CA TYR A 202 5.07 4.49 10.27
C TYR A 202 3.93 4.36 9.25
N SER A 203 4.18 4.82 8.01
CA SER A 203 3.21 4.75 6.91
C SER A 203 2.99 3.34 6.35
N HIS A 204 3.80 2.35 6.71
CA HIS A 204 3.79 1.02 6.10
C HIS A 204 2.48 0.25 6.30
N ALA A 205 1.83 0.38 7.46
CA ALA A 205 0.52 -0.23 7.70
C ALA A 205 -0.58 0.39 6.82
N ALA A 206 -0.56 1.72 6.70
CA ALA A 206 -1.44 2.48 5.82
C ALA A 206 -1.18 2.15 4.33
N SER A 207 0.09 1.98 3.94
CA SER A 207 0.51 1.57 2.61
C SER A 207 0.00 0.17 2.26
N LEU A 208 0.17 -0.81 3.16
CA LEU A 208 -0.35 -2.17 2.96
C LEU A 208 -1.86 -2.17 2.73
N PHE A 209 -2.60 -1.37 3.51
CA PHE A 209 -4.03 -1.17 3.31
C PHE A 209 -4.35 -0.52 1.96
N ALA A 210 -3.74 0.63 1.65
CA ALA A 210 -4.04 1.42 0.46
C ALA A 210 -3.75 0.64 -0.83
N VAL A 211 -2.58 0.00 -0.91
CA VAL A 211 -2.19 -0.86 -2.04
C VAL A 211 -3.09 -2.08 -2.14
N GLY A 212 -3.39 -2.73 -1.01
CA GLY A 212 -4.32 -3.86 -0.96
C GLY A 212 -5.72 -3.50 -1.45
N LEU A 213 -6.23 -2.33 -1.07
CA LEU A 213 -7.53 -1.81 -1.50
C LEU A 213 -7.52 -1.50 -3.00
N PHE A 214 -6.52 -0.77 -3.48
CA PHE A 214 -6.33 -0.45 -4.89
C PHE A 214 -6.31 -1.70 -5.77
N LEU A 215 -5.48 -2.69 -5.43
CA LEU A 215 -5.39 -3.96 -6.18
C LEU A 215 -6.68 -4.76 -6.08
N THR A 216 -7.40 -4.71 -4.96
CA THR A 216 -8.71 -5.37 -4.80
C THR A 216 -9.78 -4.74 -5.68
N LEU A 217 -9.89 -3.41 -5.71
CA LEU A 217 -10.83 -2.70 -6.57
C LEU A 217 -10.54 -2.96 -8.05
N TRP A 218 -9.27 -2.88 -8.43
CA TRP A 218 -8.83 -3.21 -9.78
C TRP A 218 -9.15 -4.66 -10.15
N ALA A 219 -8.74 -5.64 -9.33
CA ALA A 219 -9.00 -7.05 -9.60
C ALA A 219 -10.50 -7.38 -9.69
N ARG A 220 -11.34 -6.68 -8.93
CA ARG A 220 -12.79 -6.85 -8.95
C ARG A 220 -13.44 -6.34 -10.24
N TRP A 221 -12.90 -5.29 -10.86
CA TRP A 221 -13.56 -4.58 -11.97
C TRP A 221 -12.79 -4.60 -13.29
N ARG A 222 -11.57 -5.14 -13.35
CA ARG A 222 -10.73 -5.15 -14.56
C ARG A 222 -11.36 -5.81 -15.79
N ASP A 223 -12.22 -6.81 -15.58
CA ASP A 223 -12.88 -7.56 -16.68
C ASP A 223 -14.20 -6.90 -17.15
N ASP A 224 -14.71 -5.93 -16.40
CA ASP A 224 -15.92 -5.14 -16.70
C ASP A 224 -15.70 -3.67 -16.29
N LEU A 225 -14.67 -3.06 -16.89
CA LEU A 225 -14.20 -1.74 -16.49
C LEU A 225 -15.00 -0.62 -17.16
N THR A 226 -15.98 -0.09 -16.44
CA THR A 226 -16.68 1.16 -16.79
C THR A 226 -15.85 2.38 -16.37
N THR A 227 -16.10 3.54 -16.99
CA THR A 227 -15.40 4.80 -16.66
C THR A 227 -15.57 5.26 -15.20
N PRO A 228 -16.75 5.16 -14.55
CA PRO A 228 -16.86 5.44 -13.11
C PRO A 228 -16.03 4.49 -12.24
N ARG A 229 -16.02 3.19 -12.53
CA ARG A 229 -15.17 2.22 -11.83
C ARG A 229 -13.68 2.51 -12.03
N ALA A 230 -13.30 2.93 -13.23
CA ALA A 230 -11.95 3.39 -13.53
C ALA A 230 -11.60 4.62 -12.69
N ALA A 231 -12.48 5.62 -12.58
CA ALA A 231 -12.26 6.78 -11.71
C ALA A 231 -12.09 6.38 -10.24
N VAL A 232 -12.88 5.44 -9.71
CA VAL A 232 -12.73 4.93 -8.33
C VAL A 232 -11.38 4.22 -8.12
N ILE A 233 -10.93 3.41 -9.08
CA ILE A 233 -9.59 2.79 -9.03
C ILE A 233 -8.51 3.87 -9.09
N GLY A 234 -8.68 4.90 -9.92
CA GLY A 234 -7.81 6.06 -10.00
C GLY A 234 -7.71 6.80 -8.68
N ALA A 235 -8.83 7.12 -8.04
CA ALA A 235 -8.86 7.75 -6.72
C ALA A 235 -8.14 6.91 -5.66
N ALA A 236 -8.36 5.59 -5.64
CA ALA A 236 -7.58 4.69 -4.78
C ALA A 236 -6.07 4.74 -5.08
N GLY A 237 -5.68 4.84 -6.36
CA GLY A 237 -4.29 5.04 -6.77
C GLY A 237 -3.70 6.39 -6.31
N GLY A 238 -4.52 7.45 -6.29
CA GLY A 238 -4.14 8.74 -5.71
C GLY A 238 -3.90 8.65 -4.20
N ILE A 239 -4.73 7.88 -3.47
CA ILE A 239 -4.51 7.58 -2.04
C ILE A 239 -3.19 6.81 -1.85
N VAL A 240 -2.94 5.80 -2.68
CA VAL A 240 -1.67 5.03 -2.64
C VAL A 240 -0.47 5.97 -2.76
N ALA A 241 -0.46 6.83 -3.78
CA ALA A 241 0.62 7.81 -3.98
C ALA A 241 0.73 8.81 -2.81
N MET A 242 -0.40 9.21 -2.24
CA MET A 242 -0.44 10.19 -1.15
C MET A 242 -0.02 9.60 0.20
N VAL A 243 -0.14 8.28 0.41
CA VAL A 243 0.40 7.60 1.59
C VAL A 243 1.91 7.47 1.49
N ARG A 244 2.41 7.05 0.32
CA ARG A 244 3.83 6.98 -0.03
C ARG A 244 3.99 7.19 -1.54
N GLU A 245 4.78 8.16 -1.96
CA GLU A 245 4.90 8.50 -3.40
C GLU A 245 5.49 7.35 -4.21
N GLN A 246 6.41 6.59 -3.61
CA GLN A 246 7.00 5.39 -4.21
C GLN A 246 5.98 4.30 -4.52
N ASP A 247 4.88 4.20 -3.77
CA ASP A 247 3.85 3.18 -3.99
C ASP A 247 2.98 3.52 -5.20
N ALA A 248 3.05 4.75 -5.73
CA ALA A 248 2.40 5.12 -6.99
C ALA A 248 2.85 4.22 -8.16
N LEU A 249 3.99 3.55 -8.05
CA LEU A 249 4.47 2.58 -9.04
C LEU A 249 3.55 1.35 -9.16
N PHE A 250 2.71 1.05 -8.16
CA PHE A 250 1.67 0.02 -8.29
C PHE A 250 0.60 0.39 -9.33
N LEU A 251 0.45 1.66 -9.72
CA LEU A 251 -0.43 2.05 -10.83
C LEU A 251 0.04 1.49 -12.17
N ALA A 252 1.30 1.04 -12.29
CA ALA A 252 1.77 0.32 -13.46
C ALA A 252 1.02 -1.00 -13.68
N VAL A 253 0.48 -1.65 -12.62
CA VAL A 253 -0.23 -2.93 -12.73
C VAL A 253 -1.42 -2.85 -13.69
N PRO A 254 -2.43 -1.98 -13.49
CA PRO A 254 -3.53 -1.85 -14.44
C PRO A 254 -3.09 -1.39 -15.83
N VAL A 255 -2.07 -0.52 -15.93
CA VAL A 255 -1.57 0.02 -17.21
C VAL A 255 -0.94 -1.09 -18.04
N VAL A 256 0.00 -1.84 -17.47
CA VAL A 256 0.67 -2.98 -18.11
C VAL A 256 -0.36 -4.05 -18.47
N TYR A 257 -1.28 -4.37 -17.56
CA TYR A 257 -2.34 -5.33 -17.83
C TYR A 257 -3.22 -4.90 -19.02
N ALA A 258 -3.61 -3.62 -19.09
CA ALA A 258 -4.40 -3.08 -20.20
C ALA A 258 -3.62 -3.14 -21.52
N GLY A 259 -2.37 -2.67 -21.53
CA GLY A 259 -1.48 -2.66 -22.69
C GLY A 259 -1.25 -4.05 -23.27
N LEU A 260 -0.93 -5.04 -22.43
CA LEU A 260 -0.77 -6.44 -22.86
C LEU A 260 -2.05 -7.01 -23.50
N GLY A 261 -3.22 -6.57 -23.04
CA GLY A 261 -4.50 -6.95 -23.63
C GLY A 261 -4.73 -6.42 -25.04
N LEU A 262 -4.32 -5.17 -25.29
CA LEU A 262 -4.48 -4.52 -26.59
C LEU A 262 -3.62 -5.19 -27.67
N VAL A 263 -2.42 -5.65 -27.31
CA VAL A 263 -1.52 -6.38 -28.23
C VAL A 263 -1.82 -7.88 -28.30
N GLY A 264 -2.91 -8.35 -27.68
CA GLY A 264 -3.33 -9.75 -27.68
C GLY A 264 -2.36 -10.69 -26.92
N TRP A 265 -1.42 -10.14 -26.15
CA TRP A 265 -0.40 -10.93 -25.49
C TRP A 265 -0.92 -11.52 -24.18
N GLY A 266 -0.77 -12.84 -24.02
CA GLY A 266 -1.20 -13.55 -22.83
C GLY A 266 -2.68 -13.91 -22.78
N VAL A 267 -3.41 -13.88 -23.91
CA VAL A 267 -4.66 -14.65 -24.06
C VAL A 267 -4.29 -16.12 -24.18
N GLY A 268 -4.09 -16.80 -23.05
CA GLY A 268 -3.71 -18.21 -23.02
C GLY A 268 -4.74 -19.10 -23.73
N ARG A 269 -4.26 -20.05 -24.53
CA ARG A 269 -5.03 -21.21 -25.03
C ARG A 269 -5.19 -22.26 -23.92
N GLY A 270 -5.86 -21.88 -22.84
CA GLY A 270 -6.21 -22.79 -21.75
C GLY A 270 -7.72 -22.81 -21.51
N PRO A 271 -8.24 -23.78 -20.73
CA PRO A 271 -9.66 -23.85 -20.35
C PRO A 271 -10.18 -22.63 -19.56
N PHE A 272 -9.31 -21.63 -19.32
CA PHE A 272 -9.56 -20.36 -18.66
C PHE A 272 -9.43 -19.15 -19.59
N ALA A 273 -9.44 -19.37 -20.92
CA ALA A 273 -9.69 -18.28 -21.87
C ALA A 273 -11.05 -17.63 -21.55
N PRO A 274 -11.19 -16.29 -21.65
CA PRO A 274 -12.47 -15.64 -21.42
C PRO A 274 -13.54 -16.26 -22.33
N LEU A 275 -14.66 -16.70 -21.72
CA LEU A 275 -15.81 -17.32 -22.38
C LEU A 275 -16.53 -16.41 -23.40
N ARG A 276 -16.08 -15.16 -23.58
CA ARG A 276 -16.46 -14.36 -24.74
C ARG A 276 -15.54 -14.69 -25.90
N GLY A 277 -15.82 -15.82 -26.53
CA GLY A 277 -15.36 -16.14 -27.87
C GLY A 277 -15.90 -15.13 -28.87
N GLY A 278 -15.17 -14.03 -29.06
CA GLY A 278 -15.12 -13.35 -30.35
C GLY A 278 -13.90 -13.90 -31.06
N ALA A 279 -14.11 -14.68 -32.12
CA ALA A 279 -13.07 -15.26 -32.95
C ALA A 279 -12.02 -14.20 -33.32
N TRP A 280 -10.89 -14.19 -32.62
CA TRP A 280 -9.68 -13.50 -33.06
C TRP A 280 -9.05 -14.34 -34.17
N GLY A 281 -9.73 -14.35 -35.31
CA GLY A 281 -9.16 -14.78 -36.59
C GLY A 281 -8.03 -13.82 -36.94
N ARG A 282 -6.89 -14.38 -37.33
CA ARG A 282 -5.62 -13.70 -37.70
C ARG A 282 -5.73 -12.68 -38.86
N GLY A 283 -6.92 -12.26 -39.29
CA GLY A 283 -7.14 -11.46 -40.50
C GLY A 283 -7.87 -10.12 -40.34
N ARG A 284 -8.20 -9.64 -39.13
CA ARG A 284 -8.94 -8.37 -38.93
C ARG A 284 -8.32 -7.44 -37.88
N VAL A 285 -6.99 -7.34 -37.88
CA VAL A 285 -6.22 -6.61 -36.86
C VAL A 285 -6.37 -5.07 -36.99
N GLY A 286 -6.85 -4.53 -38.12
CA GLY A 286 -6.88 -3.07 -38.35
C GLY A 286 -8.10 -2.30 -37.80
N LEU A 287 -9.32 -2.87 -37.83
CA LEU A 287 -10.56 -2.11 -37.56
C LEU A 287 -11.24 -2.43 -36.23
N ALA A 288 -11.04 -3.62 -35.66
CA ALA A 288 -11.65 -4.01 -34.37
C ALA A 288 -10.91 -3.48 -33.13
N LEU A 289 -9.67 -3.00 -33.30
CA LEU A 289 -8.88 -2.44 -32.20
C LEU A 289 -9.31 -1.02 -31.82
N ALA A 290 -9.89 -0.24 -32.74
CA ALA A 290 -10.18 1.17 -32.49
C ALA A 290 -11.18 1.40 -31.33
N PRO A 291 -12.33 0.71 -31.23
CA PRO A 291 -13.26 0.92 -30.12
C PRO A 291 -12.70 0.44 -28.76
N GLU A 292 -11.97 -0.67 -28.76
CA GLU A 292 -11.32 -1.22 -27.57
C GLU A 292 -10.18 -0.35 -27.07
N LEU A 293 -9.37 0.20 -27.99
CA LEU A 293 -8.33 1.18 -27.71
C LEU A 293 -8.93 2.46 -27.14
N VAL A 294 -9.96 3.03 -27.78
CA VAL A 294 -10.64 4.25 -27.30
C VAL A 294 -11.21 4.03 -25.90
N ARG A 295 -11.87 2.89 -25.65
CA ARG A 295 -12.39 2.55 -24.31
C ARG A 295 -11.27 2.43 -23.28
N THR A 296 -10.17 1.77 -23.65
CA THR A 296 -9.01 1.59 -22.76
C THR A 296 -8.36 2.92 -22.42
N VAL A 297 -8.07 3.75 -23.42
CA VAL A 297 -7.50 5.09 -23.26
C VAL A 297 -8.41 5.96 -22.40
N ARG A 298 -9.72 5.99 -22.67
CA ARG A 298 -10.69 6.74 -21.88
C ARG A 298 -10.69 6.31 -20.41
N ASN A 299 -10.67 5.01 -20.14
CA ASN A 299 -10.67 4.49 -18.77
C ASN A 299 -9.33 4.78 -18.05
N LEU A 300 -8.19 4.65 -18.74
CA LEU A 300 -6.89 5.02 -18.18
C LEU A 300 -6.79 6.53 -17.92
N ALA A 301 -7.33 7.36 -18.80
CA ALA A 301 -7.42 8.81 -18.60
C ALA A 301 -8.30 9.16 -17.39
N ALA A 302 -9.45 8.49 -17.24
CA ALA A 302 -10.30 8.67 -16.06
C ALA A 302 -9.62 8.21 -14.76
N MET A 303 -8.85 7.12 -14.80
CA MET A 303 -8.00 6.69 -13.69
C MET A 303 -6.96 7.75 -13.33
N ALA A 304 -6.22 8.25 -14.32
CA ALA A 304 -5.17 9.25 -14.11
C ALA A 304 -5.75 10.57 -13.56
N ALA A 305 -6.85 11.06 -14.13
CA ALA A 305 -7.51 12.28 -13.67
C ALA A 305 -7.99 12.16 -12.22
N ALA A 306 -8.64 11.04 -11.86
CA ALA A 306 -9.09 10.81 -10.49
C ALA A 306 -7.92 10.61 -9.51
N ALA A 307 -6.83 9.97 -9.93
CA ALA A 307 -5.62 9.83 -9.12
C ALA A 307 -4.99 11.20 -8.81
N ILE A 308 -4.83 12.05 -9.84
CA ILE A 308 -4.31 13.41 -9.68
C ILE A 308 -5.22 14.23 -8.77
N LEU A 309 -6.54 14.20 -8.98
CA LEU A 309 -7.50 14.94 -8.16
C LEU A 309 -7.42 14.51 -6.68
N THR A 310 -7.28 13.22 -6.42
CA THR A 310 -7.16 12.69 -5.06
C THR A 310 -5.81 13.00 -4.41
N PHE A 311 -4.77 13.20 -5.23
CA PHE A 311 -3.42 13.59 -4.80
C PHE A 311 -3.27 15.11 -4.57
N VAL A 312 -4.29 15.92 -4.90
CA VAL A 312 -4.27 17.39 -4.71
C VAL A 312 -3.89 17.81 -3.28
N PRO A 313 -4.38 17.19 -2.19
CA PRO A 313 -3.96 17.56 -0.84
C PRO A 313 -2.43 17.50 -0.66
N GLN A 314 -1.77 16.49 -1.23
CA GLN A 314 -0.30 16.38 -1.21
C GLN A 314 0.39 17.48 -2.02
N LEU A 315 -0.19 17.88 -3.16
CA LEU A 315 0.34 18.99 -3.95
C LEU A 315 0.23 20.31 -3.19
N LEU A 316 -0.87 20.52 -2.47
CA LEU A 316 -1.07 21.70 -1.63
C LEU A 316 -0.10 21.73 -0.45
N THR A 317 0.16 20.59 0.21
CA THR A 317 1.16 20.53 1.29
C THR A 317 2.55 20.88 0.77
N TYR A 318 2.97 20.37 -0.39
CA TYR A 318 4.23 20.79 -1.00
C TYR A 318 4.27 22.28 -1.29
N ARG A 319 3.18 22.85 -1.83
CA ARG A 319 3.14 24.28 -2.15
C ARG A 319 3.29 25.15 -0.90
N VAL A 320 2.66 24.77 0.21
CA VAL A 320 2.75 25.50 1.50
C VAL A 320 4.11 25.31 2.16
N LEU A 321 4.62 24.06 2.23
CA LEU A 321 5.85 23.74 2.95
C LEU A 321 7.10 24.11 2.14
N ASN A 322 7.14 23.82 0.85
CA ASN A 322 8.35 23.94 0.02
C ASN A 322 8.31 25.14 -0.92
N GLY A 323 7.16 25.80 -1.07
CA GLY A 323 6.97 26.90 -2.02
C GLY A 323 6.87 26.44 -3.48
N ASN A 324 6.84 25.13 -3.75
CA ASN A 324 6.76 24.55 -5.09
C ASN A 324 5.94 23.25 -5.07
N TRP A 325 5.68 22.64 -6.22
CA TRP A 325 4.81 21.45 -6.35
C TRP A 325 5.55 20.11 -6.22
N ARG A 326 6.75 20.10 -5.62
CA ARG A 326 7.61 18.92 -5.50
C ARG A 326 7.90 18.59 -4.03
N PRO A 327 8.31 17.34 -3.73
CA PRO A 327 8.86 16.97 -2.44
C PRO A 327 10.02 17.86 -2.04
N ASN A 328 10.37 17.82 -0.75
CA ASN A 328 11.54 18.54 -0.27
C ASN A 328 12.82 18.08 -1.01
N LYS A 329 13.72 19.02 -1.29
CA LYS A 329 14.99 18.74 -1.99
C LYS A 329 15.83 17.67 -1.31
N ASP A 330 15.78 17.60 0.03
CA ASP A 330 16.55 16.63 0.82
C ASP A 330 16.03 15.19 0.64
N VAL A 331 14.84 15.03 0.03
CA VAL A 331 14.29 13.75 -0.41
C VAL A 331 14.60 13.55 -1.90
N SER A 332 14.29 14.53 -2.77
CA SER A 332 14.46 14.36 -4.22
C SER A 332 15.92 14.18 -4.64
N ASP A 333 16.86 14.88 -4.00
CA ASP A 333 18.28 14.88 -4.37
C ASP A 333 18.99 13.58 -3.95
N LYS A 334 18.31 12.74 -3.17
CA LYS A 334 18.76 11.38 -2.82
C LYS A 334 18.42 10.34 -3.88
N MET A 335 17.62 10.67 -4.89
CA MET A 335 17.23 9.75 -5.95
C MET A 335 18.27 9.72 -7.08
N ASN A 336 18.62 8.53 -7.58
CA ASN A 336 19.43 8.34 -8.78
C ASN A 336 18.60 7.71 -9.89
N LEU A 337 18.79 8.14 -11.13
CA LEU A 337 18.14 7.51 -12.28
C LEU A 337 18.68 6.09 -12.55
N ILE A 338 19.96 5.86 -12.31
CA ILE A 338 20.53 4.50 -12.37
C ILE A 338 20.67 4.04 -10.92
N PRO A 339 19.97 2.98 -10.50
CA PRO A 339 19.91 2.58 -9.09
C PRO A 339 21.24 1.97 -8.62
N PRO A 340 22.05 2.69 -7.82
CA PRO A 340 23.37 2.18 -7.40
C PRO A 340 23.26 0.99 -6.46
N HIS A 341 22.11 0.83 -5.78
CA HIS A 341 21.89 -0.20 -4.77
C HIS A 341 20.86 -1.24 -5.20
N PHE A 342 20.57 -1.35 -6.50
CA PHE A 342 19.58 -2.28 -7.06
C PHE A 342 19.70 -3.68 -6.45
N TRP A 343 20.87 -4.32 -6.54
CA TRP A 343 21.05 -5.65 -5.96
C TRP A 343 21.18 -5.66 -4.44
N GLN A 344 21.70 -4.59 -3.84
CA GLN A 344 21.96 -4.54 -2.40
C GLN A 344 20.67 -4.54 -1.58
N VAL A 345 19.62 -3.87 -2.05
CA VAL A 345 18.28 -3.87 -1.42
C VAL A 345 17.70 -5.29 -1.30
N VAL A 346 18.12 -6.23 -2.15
CA VAL A 346 17.62 -7.61 -2.16
C VAL A 346 18.60 -8.58 -1.52
N LEU A 347 19.89 -8.43 -1.78
CA LEU A 347 20.93 -9.42 -1.50
C LEU A 347 21.94 -9.00 -0.44
N SER A 348 21.86 -7.80 0.13
CA SER A 348 22.78 -7.41 1.20
C SER A 348 22.53 -8.25 2.47
N PRO A 349 23.57 -8.81 3.09
CA PRO A 349 23.42 -9.50 4.37
C PRO A 349 22.94 -8.58 5.51
N SER A 350 23.25 -7.29 5.43
CA SER A 350 22.96 -6.34 6.52
C SER A 350 21.55 -5.77 6.45
N HIS A 351 20.98 -5.56 5.26
CA HIS A 351 19.68 -4.89 5.08
C HIS A 351 18.86 -5.43 3.89
N GLY A 352 19.28 -6.53 3.27
CA GLY A 352 18.66 -7.06 2.06
C GLY A 352 17.40 -7.87 2.31
N LEU A 353 16.39 -7.67 1.46
CA LEU A 353 15.06 -8.29 1.57
C LEU A 353 15.11 -9.82 1.69
N LEU A 354 15.94 -10.51 0.89
CA LEU A 354 15.95 -11.99 0.90
C LEU A 354 16.71 -12.58 2.08
N PHE A 355 17.63 -11.82 2.68
CA PHE A 355 18.33 -12.26 3.90
C PHE A 355 17.44 -12.09 5.13
N TRP A 356 16.74 -10.96 5.24
CA TRP A 356 15.85 -10.67 6.37
C TRP A 356 14.44 -11.26 6.22
N SER A 357 14.03 -11.61 5.01
CA SER A 357 12.73 -12.23 4.74
C SER A 357 12.85 -13.32 3.67
N PRO A 358 13.50 -14.46 3.98
CA PRO A 358 13.73 -15.55 3.01
C PRO A 358 12.44 -16.10 2.38
N ILE A 359 11.30 -15.96 3.07
CA ILE A 359 9.99 -16.36 2.53
C ILE A 359 9.65 -15.65 1.20
N VAL A 360 10.21 -14.46 0.96
CA VAL A 360 10.01 -13.72 -0.29
C VAL A 360 10.51 -14.51 -1.50
N VAL A 361 11.50 -15.41 -1.35
CA VAL A 361 11.93 -16.31 -2.42
C VAL A 361 10.76 -17.19 -2.89
N VAL A 362 10.00 -17.75 -1.95
CA VAL A 362 8.81 -18.56 -2.26
C VAL A 362 7.74 -17.72 -2.96
N ALA A 363 7.56 -16.46 -2.55
CA ALA A 363 6.64 -15.54 -3.21
C ALA A 363 7.06 -15.22 -4.66
N VAL A 364 8.36 -15.01 -4.91
CA VAL A 364 8.91 -14.78 -6.27
C VAL A 364 8.74 -16.01 -7.16
N VAL A 365 8.98 -17.21 -6.63
CA VAL A 365 8.69 -18.47 -7.36
C VAL A 365 7.20 -18.57 -7.68
N GLY A 366 6.33 -18.26 -6.72
CA GLY A 366 4.87 -18.20 -6.91
C GLY A 366 4.47 -17.24 -8.03
N LEU A 367 5.09 -16.05 -8.10
CA LEU A 367 4.88 -15.08 -9.17
C LEU A 367 5.36 -15.61 -10.53
N ALA A 368 6.50 -16.29 -10.59
CA ALA A 368 6.99 -16.91 -11.82
C ALA A 368 6.04 -18.03 -12.33
N LEU A 369 5.49 -18.83 -11.42
CA LEU A 369 4.47 -19.83 -11.74
C LEU A 369 3.16 -19.17 -12.21
N LEU A 370 2.78 -18.02 -11.62
CA LEU A 370 1.63 -17.25 -12.05
C LEU A 370 1.83 -16.71 -13.47
N ILE A 371 3.03 -16.21 -13.82
CA ILE A 371 3.34 -15.79 -15.19
C ILE A 371 3.16 -16.95 -16.18
N ARG A 372 3.56 -18.17 -15.81
CA ARG A 372 3.33 -19.35 -16.68
C ARG A 372 1.85 -19.68 -16.87
N ARG A 373 1.02 -19.53 -15.83
CA ARG A 373 -0.41 -19.86 -15.88
C ARG A 373 -1.28 -18.75 -16.47
N ASN A 374 -0.98 -17.51 -16.13
CA ASN A 374 -1.67 -16.30 -16.56
C ASN A 374 -0.63 -15.20 -16.78
N PRO A 375 0.05 -15.19 -17.95
CA PRO A 375 1.17 -14.28 -18.22
C PRO A 375 0.73 -12.83 -18.12
N ARG A 376 -0.46 -12.48 -18.61
CA ARG A 376 -0.97 -11.11 -18.57
C ARG A 376 -1.08 -10.58 -17.13
N LEU A 377 -1.64 -11.38 -16.22
CA LEU A 377 -1.74 -11.00 -14.80
C LEU A 377 -0.37 -11.04 -14.12
N GLY A 378 0.39 -12.12 -14.32
CA GLY A 378 1.69 -12.30 -13.68
C GLY A 378 2.69 -11.21 -14.04
N LEU A 379 2.74 -10.80 -15.32
CA LEU A 379 3.64 -9.74 -15.78
C LEU A 379 3.22 -8.35 -15.30
N ALA A 380 1.92 -8.09 -15.20
CA ALA A 380 1.43 -6.86 -14.60
C ALA A 380 1.84 -6.73 -13.13
N LEU A 381 1.72 -7.81 -12.36
CA LEU A 381 2.18 -7.85 -10.96
C LEU A 381 3.72 -7.80 -10.85
N LEU A 382 4.43 -8.46 -11.76
CA LEU A 382 5.89 -8.38 -11.84
C LEU A 382 6.35 -6.95 -12.12
N ALA A 383 5.68 -6.21 -13.00
CA ALA A 383 5.99 -4.82 -13.26
C ALA A 383 5.89 -3.97 -11.99
N GLY A 384 4.81 -4.13 -11.20
CA GLY A 384 4.68 -3.47 -9.89
C GLY A 384 5.85 -3.82 -8.97
N PHE A 385 6.15 -5.11 -8.79
CA PHE A 385 7.25 -5.59 -7.94
C PHE A 385 8.62 -5.04 -8.38
N VAL A 386 8.96 -5.14 -9.67
CA VAL A 386 10.25 -4.68 -10.21
C VAL A 386 10.39 -3.17 -10.11
N LEU A 387 9.31 -2.40 -10.34
CA LEU A 387 9.36 -0.95 -10.19
C LEU A 387 9.57 -0.54 -8.72
N THR A 388 8.90 -1.21 -7.77
CA THR A 388 9.15 -0.98 -6.34
C THR A 388 10.56 -1.38 -5.91
N TRP A 389 11.11 -2.44 -6.50
CA TRP A 389 12.50 -2.81 -6.27
C TRP A 389 13.46 -1.75 -6.85
N TYR A 390 13.24 -1.35 -8.10
CA TYR A 390 14.03 -0.33 -8.77
C TYR A 390 14.07 0.99 -7.99
N ILE A 391 12.91 1.48 -7.53
CA ILE A 391 12.85 2.75 -6.81
C ILE A 391 13.59 2.67 -5.48
N ASN A 392 13.47 1.58 -4.73
CA ASN A 392 14.22 1.40 -3.48
C ASN A 392 15.74 1.35 -3.73
N GLY A 393 16.17 0.72 -4.82
CA GLY A 393 17.58 0.68 -5.24
C GLY A 393 18.13 2.03 -5.71
N ALA A 394 17.27 3.00 -6.01
CA ALA A 394 17.63 4.32 -6.51
C ALA A 394 18.07 5.31 -5.42
N ILE A 395 17.76 5.04 -4.14
CA ILE A 395 18.06 5.97 -3.03
C ILE A 395 19.51 5.85 -2.58
N LYS A 396 20.22 6.99 -2.47
CA LYS A 396 21.60 7.07 -1.99
C LYS A 396 21.79 6.50 -0.57
N THR A 397 20.81 6.71 0.32
CA THR A 397 20.81 6.23 1.72
C THR A 397 19.88 5.02 1.90
N TRP A 398 19.98 4.01 1.05
CA TRP A 398 19.07 2.86 1.07
C TRP A 398 19.11 2.03 2.37
N THR A 399 20.22 2.03 3.12
CA THR A 399 20.36 1.28 4.39
C THR A 399 19.57 1.89 5.55
N THR A 400 19.17 3.15 5.43
CA THR A 400 18.35 3.86 6.43
C THR A 400 16.88 3.90 6.03
N MET A 401 16.49 3.22 4.95
CA MET A 401 15.08 3.07 4.60
C MET A 401 14.45 2.00 5.46
N GLY A 402 13.49 2.43 6.28
CA GLY A 402 12.52 1.52 6.89
C GLY A 402 11.50 1.04 5.87
#